data_AF-A0A2A5YZV6-F1
#
_entry.id   AF-A0A2A5YZV6-F1
#
_cell.length_a   1.000
_cell.length_b   1.000
_cell.length_c   1.000
_cell.angle_alpha   90.00
_cell.angle_beta   90.00
_cell.angle_gamma   90.00
#
_symmetry.space_group_name_H-M   'P 1'
#
loop_
_entity.id
_entity.type
_entity.pdbx_description
1 polymer ?
#
loop_
_entity_poly.entity_id
_entity_poly.type
_entity_poly.pdbx_seq_one_letter_code
_entity_poly.pdbx_strand_id
1 'polypeptide(L)'
;MALTVETKDCTALSDAEIEEMADLIEDEPVVFDVGELSKQRDAWVLVTQVREGNKLSAYGFCTLERVGGDPTVLIGLAAVKRTSRRESALKAMITDQMRRAVLAFPDEDVLVAAQMSDPAAFDAYKPLSRVVPRPGYEANGEDRAWGRRLAKRFEVRGEYKAKEFRVYGEGLPSLVLSHNSSKPESIKPEVTALFEGHDVLKGDALVTFGWATREKLAKLL
;
A
#
# COMPACT_ATOMS: atom_id res chain seq x y z
N MET A 1 1.86 -10.03 -22.43
CA MET A 1 3.28 -9.66 -22.57
C MET A 1 3.96 -9.81 -21.20
N ALA A 2 5.30 -9.75 -21.12
CA ALA A 2 5.97 -9.75 -19.82
C ALA A 2 5.67 -8.43 -19.06
N LEU A 3 5.59 -8.50 -17.73
CA LEU A 3 5.49 -7.30 -16.90
C LEU A 3 6.89 -6.71 -16.73
N THR A 4 7.01 -5.39 -16.91
CA THR A 4 8.20 -4.62 -16.57
C THR A 4 7.92 -3.75 -15.36
N VAL A 5 8.95 -3.51 -14.55
CA VAL A 5 8.85 -2.68 -13.34
C VAL A 5 9.95 -1.64 -13.38
N GLU A 6 9.57 -0.39 -13.13
CA GLU A 6 10.48 0.74 -13.01
C GLU A 6 10.15 1.51 -11.73
N THR A 7 11.18 1.90 -10.98
CA THR A 7 11.03 2.82 -9.86
C THR A 7 11.89 4.04 -10.09
N LYS A 8 11.30 5.22 -9.93
CA LYS A 8 11.97 6.51 -10.10
C LYS A 8 11.56 7.48 -9.00
N ASP A 9 12.29 8.59 -8.93
CA ASP A 9 11.94 9.70 -8.07
C ASP A 9 10.59 10.30 -8.51
N CYS A 10 9.72 10.64 -7.55
CA CYS A 10 8.42 11.23 -7.84
C CYS A 10 8.55 12.55 -8.63
N THR A 11 9.59 13.34 -8.38
CA THR A 11 9.82 14.60 -9.11
C THR A 11 10.06 14.38 -10.62
N ALA A 12 10.38 13.16 -11.04
CA ALA A 12 10.52 12.77 -12.44
C ALA A 12 9.20 12.28 -13.08
N LEU A 13 8.07 12.36 -12.37
CA LEU A 13 6.75 12.11 -12.96
C LEU A 13 6.30 13.30 -13.80
N SER A 14 6.06 13.02 -15.08
CA SER A 14 5.40 13.98 -15.97
C SER A 14 3.89 14.05 -15.72
N ASP A 15 3.28 15.16 -16.10
CA ASP A 15 1.82 15.33 -15.97
C ASP A 15 1.06 14.27 -16.80
N ALA A 16 1.58 13.89 -17.96
CA ALA A 16 1.01 12.81 -18.78
C ALA A 16 1.01 11.44 -18.08
N GLU A 17 2.02 11.16 -17.26
CA GLU A 17 2.02 9.92 -16.46
C GLU A 17 1.03 9.98 -15.31
N ILE A 18 0.83 11.16 -14.71
CA ILE A 18 -0.18 11.37 -13.67
C ILE A 18 -1.59 11.19 -14.25
N GLU A 19 -1.85 11.72 -15.44
CA GLU A 19 -3.08 11.48 -16.19
C GLU A 19 -3.29 9.98 -16.46
N GLU A 20 -2.28 9.27 -16.97
CA GLU A 20 -2.36 7.81 -17.19
C GLU A 20 -2.65 7.04 -15.88
N MET A 21 -2.10 7.50 -14.74
CA MET A 21 -2.36 6.90 -13.42
C MET A 21 -3.80 7.11 -12.95
N ALA A 22 -4.40 8.28 -13.23
CA ALA A 22 -5.80 8.55 -12.90
C ALA A 22 -6.73 7.69 -13.78
N ASP A 23 -6.48 7.66 -15.09
CA ASP A 23 -7.24 6.86 -16.06
C ASP A 23 -7.16 5.35 -15.76
N LEU A 24 -6.06 4.87 -15.16
CA LEU A 24 -5.90 3.46 -14.81
C LEU A 24 -7.02 2.93 -13.92
N ILE A 25 -7.58 3.79 -13.07
CA ILE A 25 -8.47 3.43 -11.97
C ILE A 25 -9.83 4.14 -12.04
N GLU A 26 -10.20 4.70 -13.19
CA GLU A 26 -11.48 5.40 -13.37
C GLU A 26 -12.71 4.54 -13.00
N ASP A 27 -12.60 3.21 -13.19
CA ASP A 27 -13.64 2.22 -12.92
C ASP A 27 -13.46 1.48 -11.57
N GLU A 28 -12.54 1.92 -10.71
CA GLU A 28 -12.29 1.29 -9.41
C GLU A 28 -13.14 1.91 -8.28
N PRO A 29 -13.42 1.17 -7.18
CA PRO A 29 -14.19 1.70 -6.05
C PRO A 29 -13.53 2.91 -5.36
N VAL A 30 -12.20 3.00 -5.43
CA VAL A 30 -11.42 4.14 -4.94
C VAL A 30 -10.66 4.71 -6.13
N VAL A 31 -10.98 5.95 -6.48
CA VAL A 31 -10.36 6.70 -7.58
C VAL A 31 -9.52 7.84 -7.00
N PHE A 32 -8.35 8.05 -7.58
CA PHE A 32 -7.49 9.19 -7.30
C PHE A 32 -7.44 10.05 -8.56
N ASP A 33 -7.96 11.27 -8.48
CA ASP A 33 -7.89 12.20 -9.60
C ASP A 33 -6.46 12.74 -9.79
N VAL A 34 -6.24 13.42 -10.92
CA VAL A 34 -4.95 14.05 -11.27
C VAL A 34 -4.48 15.02 -10.18
N GLY A 35 -5.40 15.75 -9.56
CA GLY A 35 -5.09 16.71 -8.50
C GLY A 35 -4.60 16.03 -7.23
N GLU A 36 -5.20 14.90 -6.86
CA GLU A 36 -4.76 14.07 -5.75
C GLU A 36 -3.38 13.48 -6.05
N LEU A 37 -3.21 12.79 -7.18
CA LEU A 37 -1.93 12.17 -7.56
C LEU A 37 -0.79 13.19 -7.68
N SER A 38 -1.07 14.40 -8.14
CA SER A 38 -0.10 15.50 -8.18
C SER A 38 0.39 15.89 -6.77
N LYS A 39 -0.49 15.92 -5.75
CA LYS A 39 -0.06 16.14 -4.36
C LYS A 39 0.82 14.99 -3.85
N GLN A 40 0.54 13.77 -4.30
CA GLN A 40 1.30 12.58 -3.87
C GLN A 40 2.69 12.55 -4.49
N ARG A 41 2.87 13.16 -5.66
CA ARG A 41 4.20 13.45 -6.22
C ARG A 41 5.07 14.24 -5.25
N ASP A 42 4.49 15.18 -4.52
CA ASP A 42 5.22 16.04 -3.58
C ASP A 42 5.33 15.43 -2.17
N ALA A 43 4.40 14.53 -1.79
CA ALA A 43 4.34 13.91 -0.47
C ALA A 43 5.24 12.67 -0.32
N TRP A 44 5.66 12.05 -1.43
CA TRP A 44 6.44 10.80 -1.45
C TRP A 44 7.69 10.92 -2.33
N VAL A 45 8.72 10.15 -2.00
CA VAL A 45 10.02 10.21 -2.68
C VAL A 45 10.07 9.36 -3.95
N LEU A 46 9.49 8.16 -3.92
CA LEU A 46 9.59 7.18 -4.99
C LEU A 46 8.24 6.79 -5.54
N VAL A 47 8.19 6.52 -6.84
CA VAL A 47 7.05 5.89 -7.51
C VAL A 47 7.51 4.67 -8.28
N THR A 48 6.86 3.53 -8.01
CA THR A 48 7.03 2.29 -8.77
C THR A 48 5.92 2.20 -9.80
N GLN A 49 6.23 1.97 -11.06
CA GLN A 49 5.28 1.69 -12.13
C GLN A 49 5.48 0.26 -12.65
N VAL A 50 4.37 -0.45 -12.87
CA VAL A 50 4.37 -1.76 -13.52
C VAL A 50 3.64 -1.65 -14.84
N ARG A 51 4.28 -2.08 -15.93
CA ARG A 51 3.72 -2.02 -17.28
C ARG A 51 3.62 -3.40 -17.92
N GLU A 52 2.60 -3.59 -18.75
CA GLU A 52 2.49 -4.71 -19.68
C GLU A 52 2.67 -4.19 -21.11
N GLY A 53 3.88 -4.33 -21.65
CA GLY A 53 4.27 -3.58 -22.83
C GLY A 53 4.29 -2.08 -22.51
N ASN A 54 3.53 -1.28 -23.25
CA ASN A 54 3.44 0.18 -23.01
C ASN A 54 2.34 0.58 -22.03
N LYS A 55 1.43 -0.35 -21.68
CA LYS A 55 0.25 -0.02 -20.86
C LYS A 55 0.57 -0.09 -19.38
N LEU A 56 0.25 0.96 -18.63
CA LEU A 56 0.30 0.92 -17.18
C LEU A 56 -0.66 -0.16 -16.64
N SER A 57 -0.17 -0.92 -15.65
CA SER A 57 -0.89 -2.03 -15.01
C SER A 57 -0.99 -1.84 -13.49
N ALA A 58 -0.02 -1.19 -12.88
CA ALA A 58 -0.07 -0.77 -11.47
C ALA A 58 0.91 0.39 -11.25
N TYR A 59 0.68 1.14 -10.17
CA TYR A 59 1.65 2.09 -9.65
C TYR A 59 1.56 2.18 -8.13
N GLY A 60 2.64 2.64 -7.48
CA GLY A 60 2.66 2.86 -6.03
C GLY A 60 3.65 3.93 -5.63
N PHE A 61 3.17 4.93 -4.91
CA PHE A 61 3.96 5.97 -4.28
C PHE A 61 4.47 5.44 -2.94
N CYS A 62 5.77 5.56 -2.70
CA CYS A 62 6.37 5.09 -1.46
C CYS A 62 7.56 5.95 -1.02
N THR A 63 7.97 5.75 0.23
CA THR A 63 9.22 6.32 0.75
C THR A 63 9.93 5.28 1.62
N LEU A 64 11.25 5.28 1.50
CA LEU A 64 12.14 4.54 2.38
C LEU A 64 12.66 5.51 3.44
N GLU A 65 12.21 5.37 4.67
CA GLU A 65 12.56 6.28 5.77
C GLU A 65 12.67 5.55 7.10
N ARG A 66 13.26 6.20 8.11
CA ARG A 66 13.27 5.68 9.48
C ARG A 66 12.17 6.33 10.31
N VAL A 67 11.24 5.53 10.83
CA VAL A 67 10.15 6.01 11.70
C VAL A 67 10.42 5.59 13.14
N GLY A 68 10.85 6.52 13.98
CA GLY A 68 11.22 6.21 15.36
C GLY A 68 12.47 5.33 15.49
N GLY A 69 13.34 5.34 14.47
CA GLY A 69 14.62 4.60 14.43
C GLY A 69 14.59 3.38 13.50
N ASP A 70 13.44 2.72 13.37
CA ASP A 70 13.30 1.52 12.55
C ASP A 70 13.14 1.85 11.07
N PRO A 71 13.78 1.08 10.16
CA PRO A 71 13.67 1.29 8.73
C PRO A 71 12.27 0.88 8.24
N THR A 72 11.71 1.70 7.36
CA THR A 72 10.35 1.51 6.85
C THR A 72 10.25 1.66 5.34
N VAL A 73 9.32 0.91 4.75
CA VAL A 73 8.74 1.17 3.43
C VAL A 73 7.31 1.63 3.68
N LEU A 74 7.07 2.93 3.50
CA LEU A 74 5.72 3.48 3.61
C LEU A 74 5.12 3.60 2.21
N ILE A 75 4.05 2.85 1.95
CA ILE A 75 3.29 2.94 0.71
C ILE A 75 2.16 3.93 0.96
N GLY A 76 2.32 5.13 0.43
CA GLY A 76 1.39 6.23 0.62
C GLY A 76 0.05 6.00 -0.02
N LEU A 77 0.11 5.62 -1.29
CA LEU A 77 -0.99 5.01 -2.03
C LEU A 77 -0.44 4.15 -3.14
N ALA A 78 -1.28 3.26 -3.63
CA ALA A 78 -0.98 2.46 -4.81
C ALA A 78 -2.27 2.03 -5.48
N ALA A 79 -2.19 1.67 -6.75
CA ALA A 79 -3.34 1.18 -7.48
C ALA A 79 -2.95 0.09 -8.47
N VAL A 80 -3.81 -0.90 -8.64
CA VAL A 80 -3.61 -2.04 -9.54
C VAL A 80 -4.83 -2.20 -10.43
N LYS A 81 -4.60 -2.16 -11.75
CA LYS A 81 -5.68 -2.24 -12.74
C LYS A 81 -6.50 -3.53 -12.61
N ARG A 82 -7.83 -3.41 -12.68
CA ARG A 82 -8.80 -4.51 -12.78
C ARG A 82 -8.62 -5.43 -13.99
N THR A 83 -7.61 -6.31 -13.97
CA THR A 83 -7.36 -7.30 -15.04
C THR A 83 -7.16 -8.70 -14.47
N SER A 84 -7.04 -9.71 -15.34
CA SER A 84 -6.63 -11.06 -14.96
C SER A 84 -5.16 -11.13 -14.49
N ARG A 85 -4.38 -10.07 -14.72
CA ARG A 85 -2.94 -9.99 -14.36
C ARG A 85 -2.69 -9.21 -13.07
N ARG A 86 -3.73 -8.69 -12.40
CA ARG A 86 -3.61 -7.80 -11.23
C ARG A 86 -2.72 -8.35 -10.11
N GLU A 87 -2.85 -9.64 -9.77
CA GLU A 87 -2.05 -10.25 -8.69
C GLU A 87 -0.56 -10.29 -9.07
N SER A 88 -0.27 -10.52 -10.36
CA SER A 88 1.10 -10.48 -10.87
C SER A 88 1.66 -9.06 -10.88
N ALA A 89 0.84 -8.06 -11.22
CA ALA A 89 1.23 -6.65 -11.19
C ALA A 89 1.48 -6.16 -9.76
N LEU A 90 0.58 -6.48 -8.81
CA LEU A 90 0.77 -6.21 -7.38
C LEU A 90 2.07 -6.83 -6.87
N LYS A 91 2.27 -8.13 -7.13
CA LYS A 91 3.49 -8.82 -6.70
C LYS A 91 4.74 -8.18 -7.27
N ALA A 92 4.73 -7.80 -8.55
CA ALA A 92 5.86 -7.16 -9.21
C ALA A 92 6.21 -5.82 -8.57
N MET A 93 5.21 -4.97 -8.31
CA MET A 93 5.35 -3.68 -7.63
C MET A 93 5.93 -3.83 -6.22
N ILE A 94 5.30 -4.67 -5.38
CA ILE A 94 5.73 -4.89 -4.00
C ILE A 94 7.14 -5.50 -3.96
N THR A 95 7.46 -6.42 -4.87
CA THR A 95 8.80 -7.02 -4.95
C THR A 95 9.87 -5.98 -5.28
N ASP A 96 9.61 -5.04 -6.19
CA ASP A 96 10.58 -3.97 -6.49
C ASP A 96 10.75 -3.02 -5.29
N GLN A 97 9.66 -2.62 -4.63
CA GLN A 97 9.75 -1.80 -3.41
C GLN A 97 10.57 -2.49 -2.31
N MET A 98 10.39 -3.81 -2.12
CA MET A 98 11.21 -4.58 -1.18
C MET A 98 12.67 -4.72 -1.63
N ARG A 99 12.94 -4.79 -2.94
CA ARG A 99 14.32 -4.72 -3.48
C ARG A 99 14.98 -3.38 -3.17
N ARG A 100 14.26 -2.27 -3.26
CA ARG A 100 14.79 -0.96 -2.86
C ARG A 100 15.06 -0.91 -1.36
N ALA A 101 14.19 -1.52 -0.56
CA ALA A 101 14.36 -1.60 0.89
C ALA A 101 15.66 -2.31 1.29
N VAL A 102 15.98 -3.48 0.72
CA VAL A 102 17.22 -4.19 1.05
C VAL A 102 18.48 -3.44 0.60
N LEU A 103 18.40 -2.65 -0.48
CA LEU A 103 19.51 -1.82 -0.94
C LEU A 103 19.72 -0.60 -0.03
N ALA A 104 18.64 -0.02 0.52
CA ALA A 104 18.70 1.14 1.39
C ALA A 104 19.01 0.79 2.86
N PHE A 105 18.54 -0.37 3.32
CA PHE A 105 18.65 -0.86 4.68
C PHE A 105 19.24 -2.28 4.68
N PRO A 106 20.52 -2.43 4.31
CA PRO A 106 21.16 -3.74 4.27
C PRO A 106 21.19 -4.36 5.67
N ASP A 107 20.93 -5.67 5.73
CA ASP A 107 20.95 -6.50 6.95
C ASP A 107 19.95 -6.12 8.06
N GLU A 108 18.96 -5.27 7.78
CA GLU A 108 17.93 -4.86 8.73
C GLU A 108 16.55 -5.49 8.43
N ASP A 109 15.75 -5.69 9.48
CA ASP A 109 14.31 -5.96 9.34
C ASP A 109 13.58 -4.65 9.02
N VAL A 110 12.73 -4.65 7.99
CA VAL A 110 12.06 -3.44 7.50
C VAL A 110 10.56 -3.53 7.74
N LEU A 111 9.97 -2.52 8.37
CA LEU A 111 8.52 -2.40 8.51
C LEU A 111 7.91 -1.86 7.22
N VAL A 112 6.88 -2.53 6.73
CA VAL A 112 6.14 -2.13 5.51
C VAL A 112 4.74 -1.74 5.93
N ALA A 113 4.28 -0.56 5.55
CA ALA A 113 2.98 -0.03 5.98
C ALA A 113 2.20 0.63 4.83
N ALA A 114 0.88 0.57 4.92
CA ALA A 114 -0.07 1.19 3.98
C ALA A 114 -1.44 1.35 4.64
N GLN A 115 -2.29 2.20 4.07
CA GLN A 115 -3.74 2.15 4.34
C GLN A 115 -4.40 1.16 3.36
N MET A 116 -5.43 0.44 3.81
CA MET A 116 -6.16 -0.54 2.99
C MET A 116 -7.67 -0.38 3.16
N SER A 117 -8.43 -0.36 2.08
CA SER A 117 -9.91 -0.31 2.10
C SER A 117 -10.56 -1.63 1.66
N ASP A 118 -9.82 -2.54 1.04
CA ASP A 118 -10.31 -3.85 0.57
C ASP A 118 -9.49 -5.00 1.19
N PRO A 119 -10.14 -6.12 1.61
CA PRO A 119 -9.45 -7.30 2.14
C PRO A 119 -8.39 -7.88 1.21
N ALA A 120 -8.56 -7.78 -0.11
CA ALA A 120 -7.61 -8.30 -1.09
C ALA A 120 -6.25 -7.60 -0.99
N ALA A 121 -6.19 -6.35 -0.52
CA ALA A 121 -4.94 -5.60 -0.36
C ALA A 121 -3.92 -6.32 0.55
N PHE A 122 -4.38 -7.21 1.43
CA PHE A 122 -3.50 -8.10 2.23
C PHE A 122 -2.64 -9.05 1.36
N ASP A 123 -2.97 -9.25 0.08
CA ASP A 123 -2.11 -9.97 -0.86
C ASP A 123 -0.72 -9.36 -0.97
N ALA A 124 -0.61 -8.03 -0.85
CA ALA A 124 0.66 -7.32 -0.81
C ALA A 124 1.54 -7.79 0.36
N TYR A 125 0.92 -8.26 1.44
CA TYR A 125 1.57 -8.54 2.73
C TYR A 125 1.81 -10.04 2.97
N LYS A 126 1.44 -10.90 2.01
CA LYS A 126 1.81 -12.32 1.99
C LYS A 126 3.30 -12.62 2.27
N PRO A 127 4.29 -11.83 1.78
CA PRO A 127 5.69 -12.09 2.09
C PRO A 127 6.11 -11.63 3.50
N LEU A 128 5.31 -10.81 4.19
CA LEU A 128 5.66 -10.19 5.46
C LEU A 128 5.39 -11.12 6.65
N SER A 129 5.96 -10.77 7.78
CA SER A 129 5.72 -11.40 9.08
C SER A 129 5.04 -10.43 10.03
N ARG A 130 4.41 -10.94 11.10
CA ARG A 130 3.84 -10.12 12.19
C ARG A 130 2.93 -9.00 11.69
N VAL A 131 2.09 -9.28 10.69
CA VAL A 131 1.15 -8.30 10.14
C VAL A 131 0.15 -7.86 11.22
N VAL A 132 -0.15 -6.57 11.29
CA VAL A 132 -1.11 -5.95 12.20
C VAL A 132 -1.97 -4.95 11.42
N PRO A 133 -3.31 -5.00 11.54
CA PRO A 133 -4.09 -6.02 12.25
C PRO A 133 -4.03 -7.39 11.52
N ARG A 134 -4.30 -8.48 12.24
CA ARG A 134 -4.49 -9.82 11.66
C ARG A 134 -5.50 -10.63 12.48
N PRO A 135 -6.18 -11.61 11.87
CA PRO A 135 -7.13 -12.45 12.59
C PRO A 135 -6.51 -13.19 13.78
N GLY A 136 -7.27 -13.32 14.86
CA GLY A 136 -6.88 -14.09 16.05
C GLY A 136 -5.73 -13.49 16.86
N TYR A 137 -5.33 -12.25 16.59
CA TYR A 137 -4.26 -11.56 17.33
C TYR A 137 -4.76 -10.30 18.00
N GLU A 138 -4.54 -10.20 19.32
CA GLU A 138 -4.77 -8.96 20.07
C GLU A 138 -3.51 -8.10 20.07
N ALA A 139 -3.60 -6.91 19.48
CA ALA A 139 -2.49 -5.98 19.38
C ALA A 139 -2.04 -5.44 20.74
N ASN A 140 -0.74 -5.42 20.98
CA ASN A 140 -0.16 -4.95 22.23
C ASN A 140 0.05 -3.42 22.25
N GLY A 141 0.70 -2.89 23.29
CA GLY A 141 0.96 -1.46 23.41
C GLY A 141 1.88 -0.88 22.33
N GLU A 142 2.88 -1.66 21.89
CA GLU A 142 3.84 -1.29 20.86
C GLU A 142 3.19 -1.25 19.49
N ASP A 143 2.37 -2.27 19.16
CA ASP A 143 1.60 -2.32 17.91
C ASP A 143 0.72 -1.06 17.78
N ARG A 144 0.03 -0.69 18.86
CA ARG A 144 -0.81 0.53 18.88
C ARG A 144 0.01 1.82 18.79
N ALA A 145 1.25 1.82 19.30
CA ALA A 145 2.15 2.96 19.16
C ALA A 145 2.60 3.11 17.70
N TRP A 146 2.92 2.00 17.03
CA TRP A 146 3.18 1.95 15.58
C TRP A 146 2.00 2.46 14.78
N GLY A 147 0.81 1.94 15.04
CA GLY A 147 -0.42 2.40 14.40
C GLY A 147 -0.64 3.91 14.50
N ARG A 148 -0.38 4.53 15.66
CA ARG A 148 -0.45 5.99 15.84
C ARG A 148 0.62 6.75 15.05
N ARG A 149 1.87 6.26 15.00
CA ARG A 149 2.94 6.88 14.21
C ARG A 149 2.61 6.85 12.72
N LEU A 150 2.13 5.70 12.24
CA LEU A 150 1.73 5.51 10.86
C LEU A 150 0.52 6.36 10.49
N ALA A 151 -0.53 6.39 11.33
CA ALA A 151 -1.69 7.24 11.10
C ALA A 151 -1.31 8.73 11.00
N LYS A 152 -0.35 9.19 11.83
CA LYS A 152 0.19 10.54 11.74
C LYS A 152 0.99 10.74 10.44
N ARG A 153 1.84 9.80 10.05
CA ARG A 153 2.72 9.90 8.87
C ARG A 153 1.96 9.79 7.54
N PHE A 154 0.86 9.06 7.51
CA PHE A 154 -0.04 8.96 6.36
C PHE A 154 -1.05 10.11 6.27
N GLU A 155 -1.10 11.01 7.26
CA GLU A 155 -2.08 12.10 7.32
C GLU A 155 -3.50 11.58 7.07
N VAL A 156 -3.90 10.56 7.83
CA VAL A 156 -5.17 9.84 7.64
C VAL A 156 -6.38 10.79 7.60
N ARG A 157 -7.32 10.50 6.70
CA ARG A 157 -8.48 11.36 6.40
C ARG A 157 -9.69 11.04 7.26
N GLY A 158 -9.52 11.12 8.58
CA GLY A 158 -10.58 10.85 9.54
C GLY A 158 -10.09 10.48 10.92
N GLU A 159 -10.99 9.98 11.77
CA GLU A 159 -10.64 9.60 13.14
C GLU A 159 -9.93 8.24 13.18
N TYR A 160 -8.71 8.20 13.70
CA TYR A 160 -7.97 6.95 13.89
C TYR A 160 -8.22 6.32 15.26
N LYS A 161 -8.75 5.08 15.27
CA LYS A 161 -8.93 4.26 16.47
C LYS A 161 -7.82 3.23 16.60
N ALA A 162 -6.87 3.50 17.49
CA ALA A 162 -5.67 2.67 17.66
C ALA A 162 -5.92 1.22 18.11
N LYS A 163 -7.05 0.90 18.77
CA LYS A 163 -7.37 -0.49 19.13
C LYS A 163 -7.80 -1.34 17.93
N GLU A 164 -8.37 -0.69 16.93
CA GLU A 164 -8.97 -1.32 15.75
C GLU A 164 -8.08 -1.16 14.52
N PHE A 165 -7.06 -0.31 14.61
CA PHE A 165 -6.21 0.11 13.49
C PHE A 165 -7.02 0.72 12.33
N ARG A 166 -8.19 1.27 12.65
CA ARG A 166 -9.16 1.77 11.68
C ARG A 166 -9.17 3.29 11.66
N VAL A 167 -9.25 3.84 10.46
CA VAL A 167 -9.63 5.23 10.17
C VAL A 167 -11.12 5.22 9.88
N TYR A 168 -11.87 6.08 10.57
CA TYR A 168 -13.27 6.36 10.28
C TYR A 168 -13.32 7.64 9.46
N GLY A 169 -13.64 7.50 8.18
CA GLY A 169 -13.57 8.59 7.22
C GLY A 169 -14.71 9.60 7.38
N GLU A 170 -14.44 10.83 6.97
CA GLU A 170 -15.37 11.97 7.10
C GLU A 170 -15.94 12.45 5.75
N GLY A 171 -16.03 11.55 4.77
CA GLY A 171 -16.63 11.83 3.45
C GLY A 171 -15.65 12.05 2.30
N LEU A 172 -14.36 11.79 2.53
CA LEU A 172 -13.32 11.81 1.48
C LEU A 172 -12.56 10.47 1.48
N PRO A 173 -12.41 9.79 0.33
CA PRO A 173 -11.67 8.54 0.26
C PRO A 173 -10.24 8.65 0.82
N SER A 174 -9.84 7.62 1.57
CA SER A 174 -8.49 7.47 2.08
C SER A 174 -7.50 7.13 0.98
N LEU A 175 -6.24 7.55 1.16
CA LEU A 175 -5.13 7.23 0.28
C LEU A 175 -4.62 5.82 0.60
N VAL A 176 -5.13 4.84 -0.15
CA VAL A 176 -4.95 3.41 0.14
C VAL A 176 -4.08 2.70 -0.91
N LEU A 177 -3.60 1.51 -0.56
CA LEU A 177 -3.24 0.49 -1.53
C LEU A 177 -4.54 -0.09 -2.11
N SER A 178 -4.95 0.44 -3.26
CA SER A 178 -6.14 0.01 -4.00
C SER A 178 -5.83 -1.25 -4.81
N HIS A 179 -6.28 -2.38 -4.30
CA HIS A 179 -6.24 -3.68 -4.99
C HIS A 179 -7.45 -4.50 -4.57
N ASN A 180 -8.22 -4.96 -5.55
CA ASN A 180 -9.35 -5.86 -5.35
C ASN A 180 -9.04 -7.22 -5.98
N SER A 181 -9.54 -8.30 -5.39
CA SER A 181 -9.36 -9.65 -5.95
C SER A 181 -10.25 -9.89 -7.17
N SER A 182 -9.77 -10.70 -8.12
CA SER A 182 -10.63 -11.24 -9.18
C SER A 182 -11.47 -12.44 -8.71
N LYS A 183 -11.16 -12.97 -7.53
CA LYS A 183 -11.80 -14.11 -6.86
C LYS A 183 -12.05 -13.76 -5.38
N PRO A 184 -12.94 -12.81 -5.08
CA PRO A 184 -13.19 -12.39 -3.70
C PRO A 184 -13.59 -13.55 -2.76
N GLU A 185 -14.22 -14.60 -3.29
CA GLU A 185 -14.58 -15.82 -2.58
C GLU A 185 -13.37 -16.63 -2.06
N SER A 186 -12.18 -16.40 -2.60
CA SER A 186 -10.95 -17.04 -2.16
C SER A 186 -10.28 -16.34 -0.97
N ILE A 187 -10.75 -15.15 -0.60
CA ILE A 187 -10.26 -14.40 0.55
C ILE A 187 -10.79 -15.07 1.82
N LYS A 188 -9.90 -15.29 2.79
CA LYS A 188 -10.28 -15.90 4.07
C LYS A 188 -11.36 -15.07 4.76
N PRO A 189 -12.48 -15.66 5.22
CA PRO A 189 -13.56 -14.93 5.87
C PRO A 189 -13.09 -14.06 7.05
N GLU A 190 -12.11 -14.56 7.81
CA GLU A 190 -11.55 -13.82 8.95
C GLU A 190 -10.79 -12.56 8.54
N VAL A 191 -10.19 -12.51 7.35
CA VAL A 191 -9.56 -11.30 6.82
C VAL A 191 -10.64 -10.32 6.36
N THR A 192 -11.68 -10.82 5.68
CA THR A 192 -12.85 -10.01 5.30
C THR A 192 -13.52 -9.37 6.52
N ALA A 193 -13.61 -10.09 7.64
CA ALA A 193 -14.20 -9.59 8.89
C ALA A 193 -13.47 -8.37 9.47
N LEU A 194 -12.17 -8.18 9.19
CA LEU A 194 -11.45 -6.97 9.62
C LEU A 194 -12.01 -5.68 8.99
N PHE A 195 -12.71 -5.81 7.86
CA PHE A 195 -13.30 -4.73 7.08
C PHE A 195 -14.82 -4.64 7.27
N GLU A 196 -15.41 -5.42 8.18
CA GLU A 196 -16.85 -5.36 8.45
C GLU A 196 -17.25 -3.94 8.85
N GLY A 197 -18.33 -3.43 8.24
CA GLY A 197 -18.83 -2.08 8.44
C GLY A 197 -17.98 -0.95 7.83
N HIS A 198 -16.95 -1.24 7.02
CA HIS A 198 -16.23 -0.18 6.29
C HIS A 198 -17.13 0.49 5.25
N ASP A 199 -17.13 1.82 5.26
CA ASP A 199 -17.62 2.66 4.17
C ASP A 199 -16.44 3.29 3.42
N VAL A 200 -16.03 2.61 2.35
CA VAL A 200 -14.88 3.02 1.53
C VAL A 200 -15.07 4.40 0.91
N LEU A 201 -16.31 4.76 0.57
CA LEU A 201 -16.63 6.06 -0.03
C LEU A 201 -16.54 7.20 0.99
N LYS A 202 -16.79 6.91 2.27
CA LYS A 202 -16.53 7.88 3.36
C LYS A 202 -15.06 8.01 3.71
N GLY A 203 -14.23 7.07 3.28
CA GLY A 203 -12.79 7.06 3.55
C GLY A 203 -12.36 6.08 4.64
N ASP A 204 -13.21 5.13 5.02
CA ASP A 204 -12.81 4.11 5.98
C ASP A 204 -11.65 3.27 5.45
N ALA A 205 -10.64 3.06 6.29
CA ALA A 205 -9.45 2.30 5.95
C ALA A 205 -8.81 1.64 7.17
N LEU A 206 -8.09 0.54 6.96
CA LEU A 206 -7.19 -0.04 7.94
C LEU A 206 -5.77 0.48 7.73
N VAL A 207 -5.17 1.02 8.78
CA VAL A 207 -3.72 1.26 8.84
C VAL A 207 -3.05 -0.07 9.15
N THR A 208 -2.44 -0.66 8.14
CA THR A 208 -1.85 -2.00 8.22
C THR A 208 -0.34 -1.91 8.12
N PHE A 209 0.38 -2.72 8.89
CA PHE A 209 1.83 -2.87 8.76
C PHE A 209 2.27 -4.32 8.99
N GLY A 210 3.46 -4.66 8.50
CA GLY A 210 4.11 -5.94 8.76
C GLY A 210 5.62 -5.83 8.58
N TRP A 211 6.35 -6.89 8.89
CA TRP A 211 7.81 -6.89 8.89
C TRP A 211 8.37 -7.78 7.78
N ALA A 212 9.11 -7.18 6.87
CA ALA A 212 9.98 -7.88 5.94
C ALA A 212 11.29 -8.20 6.66
N THR A 213 11.54 -9.48 6.96
CA THR A 213 12.76 -9.85 7.68
C THR A 213 13.97 -9.73 6.79
N ARG A 214 15.13 -9.40 7.35
CA ARG A 214 16.40 -9.31 6.64
C ARG A 214 16.71 -10.55 5.81
N GLU A 215 16.39 -11.76 6.30
CA GLU A 215 16.64 -13.02 5.56
C GLU A 215 15.71 -13.17 4.35
N LYS A 216 14.50 -12.61 4.39
CA LYS A 216 13.59 -12.58 3.24
C LYS A 216 14.03 -11.52 2.24
N LEU A 217 14.44 -10.36 2.73
CA LEU A 217 14.93 -9.24 1.93
C LEU A 217 16.22 -9.59 1.18
N ALA A 218 17.17 -10.27 1.82
CA ALA A 218 18.42 -10.70 1.19
C ALA A 218 18.22 -11.62 -0.02
N LYS A 219 17.08 -12.32 -0.12
CA LYS A 219 16.74 -13.19 -1.27
C LYS A 219 16.28 -12.41 -2.51
N LEU A 220 16.16 -11.09 -2.40
CA LEU A 220 15.71 -10.23 -3.48
C LEU A 220 16.87 -9.57 -4.26
N LEU A 221 18.09 -9.70 -3.74
CA LEU A 221 19.34 -9.27 -4.36
C LEU A 221 19.78 -10.20 -5.49
#